data_AF-A0A9E3K6L5-F1
#
_entry.id   AF-A0A9E3K6L5-F1
#
_cell.length_a   1.000
_cell.length_b   1.000
_cell.length_c   1.000
_cell.angle_alpha   90.00
_cell.angle_beta   90.00
_cell.angle_gamma   90.00
#
_symmetry.space_group_name_H-M   'P 1'
#
loop_
_entity.id
_entity.type
_entity.pdbx_description
1 polymer ?
#
loop_
_entity_poly.entity_id
_entity_poly.type
_entity_poly.pdbx_seq_one_letter_code
_entity_poly.pdbx_strand_id
1 'polypeptide(L)'
;MNNLKRNAQYAALLDESIARFRQGMHETIVQPRLTIRNVVDQLNAQIGQGIENSTFYGPVRQFPAGISAKDQLRLRAAYAAQIKAVLIPAETRLRNFLKTEYLPAARPTIGLSKMKDGKRIYEYLIESNTTLPLTAEDVHQLGLNEVERIRRELAEQQKIVGFQGSAKEFYAFLRSSPRFQPKSAVALRDGYLAIKAKVEKRIPEQFALFPRTPLEIRPVPAYQEKTAAGGFYNPGTADGTRPGVFYYN
;
A
#
# COMPACT_ATOMS: atom_id res chain seq x y z
N MET A 1 -22.40 0.83 -10.63
CA MET A 1 -21.37 -0.10 -11.16
C MET A 1 -21.74 -1.53 -10.80
N ASN A 2 -21.55 -2.50 -11.71
CA ASN A 2 -21.87 -3.92 -11.47
C ASN A 2 -20.59 -4.70 -11.12
N ASN A 3 -20.39 -5.00 -9.83
CA ASN A 3 -19.20 -5.69 -9.32
C ASN A 3 -19.06 -7.14 -9.83
N LEU A 4 -20.16 -7.87 -10.00
CA LEU A 4 -20.11 -9.25 -10.49
C LEU A 4 -19.54 -9.32 -11.91
N LYS A 5 -19.90 -8.37 -12.79
CA LYS A 5 -19.30 -8.29 -14.13
C LYS A 5 -17.79 -8.00 -14.07
N ARG A 6 -17.35 -7.17 -13.12
CA ARG A 6 -15.94 -6.83 -12.95
C ARG A 6 -15.08 -8.00 -12.48
N ASN A 7 -15.62 -8.88 -11.65
CA ASN A 7 -14.89 -10.09 -11.21
C ASN A 7 -14.50 -10.98 -12.40
N ALA A 8 -15.39 -11.13 -13.38
CA ALA A 8 -15.08 -11.89 -14.60
C ALA A 8 -14.00 -11.20 -15.44
N GLN A 9 -14.06 -9.87 -15.58
CA GLN A 9 -13.03 -9.09 -16.28
C GLN A 9 -11.67 -9.15 -15.56
N TYR A 10 -11.67 -9.14 -14.23
CA TYR A 10 -10.45 -9.30 -13.44
C TYR A 10 -9.81 -10.67 -13.68
N ALA A 11 -10.59 -11.76 -13.68
CA ALA A 11 -10.07 -13.08 -14.01
C ALA A 11 -9.41 -13.14 -15.40
N ALA A 12 -10.04 -12.53 -16.41
CA ALA A 12 -9.46 -12.42 -17.75
C ALA A 12 -8.15 -11.60 -17.75
N LEU A 13 -8.10 -10.49 -17.01
CA LEU A 13 -6.89 -9.68 -16.86
C LEU A 13 -5.73 -10.47 -16.24
N LEU A 14 -6.00 -11.39 -15.29
CA LEU A 14 -4.96 -12.25 -14.73
C LEU A 14 -4.37 -13.20 -15.77
N ASP A 15 -5.22 -13.78 -16.64
CA ASP A 15 -4.76 -14.65 -17.72
C ASP A 15 -3.95 -13.86 -18.77
N GLU A 16 -4.39 -12.65 -19.12
CA GLU A 16 -3.61 -11.73 -19.97
C GLU A 16 -2.28 -11.35 -19.33
N SER A 17 -2.24 -11.15 -18.02
CA SER A 17 -1.01 -10.86 -17.28
C SER A 17 -0.02 -12.02 -17.38
N ILE A 18 -0.48 -13.28 -17.29
CA ILE A 18 0.38 -14.46 -17.51
C ILE A 18 0.99 -14.43 -18.92
N ALA A 19 0.20 -14.12 -19.95
CA ALA A 19 0.71 -14.01 -21.31
C ALA A 19 1.79 -12.92 -21.45
N ARG A 20 1.58 -11.74 -20.83
CA ARG A 20 2.58 -10.66 -20.79
C ARG A 20 3.84 -11.05 -20.02
N PHE A 21 3.71 -11.77 -18.92
CA PHE A 21 4.86 -12.29 -18.19
C PHE A 21 5.68 -13.28 -19.02
N ARG A 22 5.04 -14.16 -19.79
CA ARG A 22 5.73 -15.07 -20.72
C ARG A 22 6.46 -14.32 -21.83
N GLN A 23 5.85 -13.26 -22.37
CA GLN A 23 6.52 -12.37 -23.32
C GLN A 23 7.78 -11.73 -22.68
N GLY A 24 7.65 -11.20 -21.47
CA GLY A 24 8.78 -10.64 -20.72
C GLY A 24 9.89 -11.67 -20.47
N MET A 25 9.54 -12.91 -20.15
CA MET A 25 10.52 -14.00 -20.02
C MET A 25 11.30 -14.25 -21.32
N HIS A 26 10.62 -14.28 -22.47
CA HIS A 26 11.26 -14.42 -23.78
C HIS A 26 12.20 -13.25 -24.09
N GLU A 27 11.81 -12.03 -23.72
CA GLU A 27 12.61 -10.82 -23.93
C GLU A 27 13.68 -10.59 -22.84
N THR A 28 13.79 -11.49 -21.85
CA THR A 28 14.66 -11.36 -20.67
C THR A 28 14.36 -10.10 -19.83
N ILE A 29 13.12 -9.62 -19.87
CA ILE A 29 12.58 -8.54 -19.04
C ILE A 29 11.80 -9.19 -17.90
N VAL A 30 12.52 -9.52 -16.82
CA VAL A 30 11.99 -10.29 -15.69
C VAL A 30 12.15 -9.59 -14.35
N GLN A 31 11.18 -9.81 -13.46
CA GLN A 31 11.18 -9.29 -12.10
C GLN A 31 12.21 -10.01 -11.20
N PRO A 32 12.61 -9.40 -10.07
CA PRO A 32 13.44 -10.06 -9.06
C PRO A 32 12.76 -11.26 -8.41
N ARG A 33 13.52 -12.30 -8.07
CA ARG A 33 13.04 -13.48 -7.31
C ARG A 33 12.35 -13.10 -6.01
N LEU A 34 12.87 -12.08 -5.30
CA LEU A 34 12.28 -11.58 -4.06
C LEU A 34 10.84 -11.11 -4.27
N THR A 35 10.61 -10.26 -5.28
CA THR A 35 9.28 -9.74 -5.61
C THR A 35 8.31 -10.86 -5.95
N ILE A 36 8.74 -11.83 -6.75
CA ILE A 36 7.88 -12.95 -7.16
C ILE A 36 7.51 -13.84 -5.98
N ARG A 37 8.44 -14.12 -5.06
CA ARG A 37 8.12 -14.86 -3.82
C ARG A 37 7.05 -14.13 -2.99
N ASN A 38 7.21 -12.83 -2.79
CA ASN A 38 6.24 -12.03 -2.02
C ASN A 38 4.84 -12.06 -2.67
N VAL A 39 4.74 -11.96 -3.99
CA VAL A 39 3.46 -12.02 -4.70
C VAL A 39 2.83 -13.41 -4.61
N VAL A 40 3.64 -14.48 -4.72
CA VAL A 40 3.15 -15.85 -4.53
C VAL A 40 2.58 -16.05 -3.12
N ASP A 41 3.24 -15.51 -2.09
CA ASP A 41 2.76 -15.60 -0.71
C ASP A 41 1.47 -14.78 -0.49
N GLN A 42 1.36 -13.61 -1.11
CA GLN A 42 0.12 -12.81 -1.10
C GLN A 42 -1.04 -13.57 -1.77
N LEU A 43 -0.81 -14.18 -2.93
CA LEU A 43 -1.83 -14.99 -3.61
C LEU A 43 -2.21 -16.22 -2.79
N ASN A 44 -1.26 -16.90 -2.15
CA ASN A 44 -1.55 -18.00 -1.24
C ASN A 44 -2.45 -17.55 -0.09
N ALA A 45 -2.15 -16.40 0.53
CA ALA A 45 -2.95 -15.85 1.61
C ALA A 45 -4.36 -15.48 1.15
N GLN A 46 -4.50 -14.85 -0.03
CA GLN A 46 -5.80 -14.46 -0.60
C GLN A 46 -6.66 -15.68 -0.94
N ILE A 47 -6.11 -16.67 -1.66
CA ILE A 47 -6.80 -17.92 -1.99
C ILE A 47 -7.21 -18.66 -0.71
N GLY A 48 -6.34 -18.68 0.31
CA GLY A 48 -6.57 -19.32 1.59
C GLY A 48 -7.68 -18.70 2.44
N GLN A 49 -8.17 -17.50 2.12
CA GLN A 49 -9.32 -16.90 2.82
C GLN A 49 -10.61 -17.70 2.58
N GLY A 50 -10.71 -18.44 1.47
CA GLY A 50 -11.97 -19.08 1.07
C GLY A 50 -13.02 -18.05 0.64
N ILE A 51 -14.29 -18.45 0.60
CA ILE A 51 -15.34 -17.65 -0.06
C ILE A 51 -15.79 -16.47 0.81
N GLU A 52 -16.31 -16.74 2.01
CA GLU A 52 -16.97 -15.69 2.82
C GLU A 52 -15.96 -14.71 3.44
N ASN A 53 -14.74 -15.18 3.73
CA ASN A 53 -13.67 -14.32 4.23
C ASN A 53 -12.92 -13.58 3.11
N SER A 54 -13.15 -13.92 1.83
CA SER A 54 -12.56 -13.22 0.69
C SER A 54 -12.89 -11.71 0.73
N THR A 55 -11.90 -10.88 0.41
CA THR A 55 -12.13 -9.44 0.19
C THR A 55 -13.18 -9.18 -0.89
N PHE A 56 -13.31 -10.06 -1.90
CA PHE A 56 -14.31 -9.94 -2.96
C PHE A 56 -15.75 -10.21 -2.48
N TYR A 57 -15.93 -10.85 -1.32
CA TYR A 57 -17.24 -11.06 -0.70
C TYR A 57 -17.72 -9.83 0.10
N GLY A 58 -16.84 -8.84 0.31
CA GLY A 58 -17.13 -7.62 1.07
C GLY A 58 -18.47 -6.96 0.76
N PRO A 59 -18.86 -6.76 -0.52
CA PRO A 59 -20.11 -6.09 -0.88
C PRO A 59 -21.41 -6.78 -0.41
N VAL A 60 -21.36 -8.07 -0.06
CA VAL A 60 -22.54 -8.84 0.38
C VAL A 60 -22.47 -9.25 1.86
N ARG A 61 -21.45 -8.77 2.59
CA ARG A 61 -21.39 -8.91 4.06
C ARG A 61 -22.43 -8.03 4.75
N GLN A 62 -22.64 -6.83 4.23
CA GLN A 62 -23.64 -5.88 4.73
C GLN A 62 -24.36 -5.24 3.55
N PHE A 63 -25.68 -5.20 3.63
CA PHE A 63 -26.53 -4.60 2.60
C PHE A 63 -27.07 -3.24 3.05
N PRO A 64 -27.19 -2.25 2.15
CA PRO A 64 -27.92 -1.03 2.43
C PRO A 64 -29.38 -1.31 2.80
N ALA A 65 -29.99 -0.42 3.59
CA ALA A 65 -31.43 -0.42 3.80
C ALA A 65 -32.14 -0.24 2.44
N GLY A 66 -33.07 -1.15 2.12
CA GLY A 66 -33.81 -1.15 0.85
C GLY A 66 -33.57 -2.37 -0.04
N ILE A 67 -32.58 -3.22 0.24
CA ILE A 67 -32.40 -4.49 -0.48
C ILE A 67 -33.24 -5.59 0.17
N SER A 68 -34.18 -6.16 -0.58
CA SER A 68 -35.09 -7.22 -0.11
C SER A 68 -34.33 -8.46 0.36
N ALA A 69 -34.87 -9.20 1.33
CA ALA A 69 -34.24 -10.44 1.81
C ALA A 69 -34.01 -11.47 0.67
N LYS A 70 -34.94 -11.52 -0.29
CA LYS A 70 -34.82 -12.33 -1.51
C LYS A 70 -33.62 -11.93 -2.36
N ASP A 71 -33.40 -10.64 -2.56
CA ASP A 71 -32.24 -10.14 -3.29
C ASP A 71 -30.94 -10.31 -2.54
N GLN A 72 -30.94 -10.14 -1.22
CA GLN A 72 -29.75 -10.41 -0.40
C GLN A 72 -29.30 -11.86 -0.54
N LEU A 73 -30.22 -12.82 -0.48
CA LEU A 73 -29.93 -14.24 -0.66
C LEU A 73 -29.39 -14.52 -2.07
N ARG A 74 -30.06 -13.99 -3.10
CA ARG A 74 -29.64 -14.12 -4.50
C ARG A 74 -28.24 -13.55 -4.73
N LEU A 75 -27.94 -12.38 -4.18
CA LEU A 75 -26.65 -11.71 -4.34
C LEU A 75 -25.54 -12.43 -3.59
N ARG A 76 -25.76 -12.87 -2.34
CA ARG A 76 -24.79 -13.69 -1.61
C ARG A 76 -24.42 -14.95 -2.38
N ALA A 77 -25.42 -15.68 -2.89
CA ALA A 77 -25.19 -16.86 -3.72
C ALA A 77 -24.40 -16.55 -5.00
N ALA A 78 -24.73 -15.45 -5.70
CA ALA A 78 -24.03 -15.04 -6.91
C ALA A 78 -22.55 -14.67 -6.65
N TYR A 79 -22.27 -13.93 -5.57
CA TYR A 79 -20.88 -13.60 -5.19
C TYR A 79 -20.11 -14.86 -4.77
N ALA A 80 -20.72 -15.73 -3.96
CA ALA A 80 -20.10 -16.98 -3.55
C ALA A 80 -19.73 -17.86 -4.76
N ALA A 81 -20.66 -17.98 -5.72
CA ALA A 81 -20.44 -18.71 -6.96
C ALA A 81 -19.29 -18.11 -7.78
N GLN A 82 -19.25 -16.78 -7.94
CA GLN A 82 -18.15 -16.13 -8.68
C GLN A 82 -16.80 -16.27 -7.98
N ILE A 83 -16.72 -16.12 -6.67
CA ILE A 83 -15.46 -16.28 -5.94
C ILE A 83 -14.94 -17.71 -6.12
N LYS A 84 -15.83 -18.70 -5.94
CA LYS A 84 -15.48 -20.12 -6.05
C LYS A 84 -15.10 -20.54 -7.47
N ALA A 85 -15.88 -20.14 -8.48
CA ALA A 85 -15.77 -20.67 -9.83
C ALA A 85 -14.93 -19.80 -10.77
N VAL A 86 -14.70 -18.52 -10.45
CA VAL A 86 -14.02 -17.57 -11.32
C VAL A 86 -12.74 -17.02 -10.69
N LEU A 87 -12.86 -16.38 -9.51
CA LEU A 87 -11.74 -15.65 -8.90
C LEU A 87 -10.65 -16.58 -8.34
N ILE A 88 -11.02 -17.51 -7.45
CA ILE A 88 -10.07 -18.46 -6.85
C ILE A 88 -9.33 -19.26 -7.94
N PRO A 89 -10.00 -19.81 -8.98
CA PRO A 89 -9.30 -20.49 -10.06
C PRO A 89 -8.34 -19.58 -10.84
N ALA A 90 -8.70 -18.33 -11.13
CA ALA A 90 -7.84 -17.40 -11.85
C ALA A 90 -6.59 -17.01 -11.04
N GLU A 91 -6.77 -16.67 -9.76
CA GLU A 91 -5.65 -16.39 -8.84
C GLU A 91 -4.75 -17.61 -8.66
N THR A 92 -5.33 -18.82 -8.60
CA THR A 92 -4.57 -20.08 -8.52
C THR A 92 -3.73 -20.31 -9.78
N ARG A 93 -4.26 -20.03 -10.98
CA ARG A 93 -3.50 -20.11 -12.23
C ARG A 93 -2.30 -19.17 -12.22
N LEU A 94 -2.52 -17.89 -11.88
CA LEU A 94 -1.43 -16.92 -11.78
C LEU A 94 -0.40 -17.34 -10.73
N ARG A 95 -0.83 -17.75 -9.53
CA ARG A 95 0.06 -18.22 -8.47
C ARG A 95 0.91 -19.40 -8.93
N ASN A 96 0.30 -20.39 -9.57
CA ASN A 96 1.01 -21.57 -10.09
C ASN A 96 2.04 -21.15 -11.13
N PHE A 97 1.62 -20.40 -12.16
CA PHE A 97 2.52 -19.87 -13.19
C PHE A 97 3.71 -19.12 -12.60
N LEU A 98 3.46 -18.17 -11.67
CA LEU A 98 4.51 -17.40 -11.03
C LEU A 98 5.49 -18.29 -10.26
N LYS A 99 4.98 -19.31 -9.56
CA LYS A 99 5.79 -20.22 -8.74
C LYS A 99 6.59 -21.21 -9.58
N THR A 100 6.00 -21.79 -10.62
CA THR A 100 6.57 -22.95 -11.32
C THR A 100 7.27 -22.58 -12.63
N GLU A 101 6.78 -21.57 -13.35
CA GLU A 101 7.34 -21.15 -14.63
C GLU A 101 8.17 -19.87 -14.50
N TYR A 102 7.62 -18.83 -13.86
CA TYR A 102 8.27 -17.51 -13.84
C TYR A 102 9.43 -17.43 -12.84
N LEU A 103 9.27 -17.95 -11.62
CA LEU A 103 10.28 -17.83 -10.56
C LEU A 103 11.65 -18.43 -10.94
N PRO A 104 11.74 -19.58 -11.65
CA PRO A 104 13.02 -20.07 -12.19
C PRO A 104 13.71 -19.08 -13.14
N ALA A 105 12.94 -18.41 -14.00
CA ALA A 105 13.45 -17.41 -14.95
C ALA A 105 13.71 -16.03 -14.31
N ALA A 106 13.12 -15.76 -13.13
CA ALA A 106 13.27 -14.49 -12.43
C ALA A 106 14.73 -14.24 -12.03
N ARG A 107 15.15 -12.98 -12.09
CA ARG A 107 16.54 -12.58 -11.84
C ARG A 107 16.90 -12.60 -10.33
N PRO A 108 18.13 -13.00 -9.96
CA PRO A 108 18.58 -12.96 -8.56
C PRO A 108 18.92 -11.54 -8.09
N THR A 109 19.23 -10.63 -9.01
CA THR A 109 19.63 -9.26 -8.68
C THR A 109 18.44 -8.43 -8.19
N ILE A 110 18.74 -7.50 -7.30
CA ILE A 110 17.80 -6.47 -6.85
C ILE A 110 18.10 -5.13 -7.54
N GLY A 111 17.11 -4.25 -7.63
CA GLY A 111 17.24 -2.94 -8.27
C GLY A 111 16.94 -2.95 -9.76
N LEU A 112 16.24 -1.92 -10.24
CA LEU A 112 15.81 -1.80 -11.63
C LEU A 112 16.99 -1.72 -12.61
N SER A 113 18.08 -1.06 -12.20
CA SER A 113 19.29 -0.86 -13.01
C SER A 113 19.97 -2.16 -13.49
N LYS A 114 19.67 -3.30 -12.86
CA LYS A 114 20.19 -4.62 -13.24
C LYS A 114 19.34 -5.35 -14.28
N MET A 115 18.24 -4.76 -14.73
CA MET A 115 17.40 -5.25 -15.83
C MET A 115 17.92 -4.72 -17.17
N LYS A 116 17.54 -5.36 -18.28
CA LYS A 116 17.72 -4.80 -19.64
C LYS A 116 17.18 -3.36 -19.69
N ASP A 117 17.99 -2.44 -20.21
CA ASP A 117 17.74 -0.98 -20.24
C ASP A 117 17.47 -0.33 -18.87
N GLY A 118 17.75 -1.03 -17.77
CA GLY A 118 17.36 -0.63 -16.42
C GLY A 118 17.93 0.71 -15.97
N LYS A 119 19.16 1.06 -16.36
CA LYS A 119 19.77 2.37 -16.03
C LYS A 119 19.01 3.51 -16.69
N ARG A 120 18.72 3.38 -18.00
CA ARG A 120 17.96 4.38 -18.77
C ARG A 120 16.53 4.52 -18.24
N ILE A 121 15.87 3.40 -17.92
CA ILE A 121 14.53 3.43 -17.31
C ILE A 121 14.59 4.10 -15.94
N TYR A 122 15.62 3.81 -15.14
CA TYR A 122 15.77 4.41 -13.81
C TYR A 122 16.00 5.94 -13.88
N GLU A 123 16.82 6.42 -14.82
CA GLU A 123 17.01 7.85 -15.08
C GLU A 123 15.71 8.54 -15.51
N TYR A 124 14.98 7.94 -16.45
CA TYR A 124 13.64 8.43 -16.84
C TYR A 124 12.67 8.46 -15.66
N LEU A 125 12.70 7.44 -14.79
CA LEU A 125 11.84 7.40 -13.61
C LEU A 125 12.24 8.47 -12.58
N ILE A 126 13.52 8.80 -12.44
CA ILE A 126 13.93 9.93 -11.58
C ILE A 126 13.28 11.20 -12.12
N GLU A 127 13.49 11.53 -13.38
CA GLU A 127 12.94 12.74 -13.99
C GLU A 127 11.40 12.76 -13.94
N SER A 128 10.74 11.65 -14.25
CA SER A 128 9.28 11.56 -14.21
C SER A 128 8.69 11.69 -12.79
N ASN A 129 9.44 11.37 -11.73
CA ASN A 129 8.95 11.46 -10.35
C ASN A 129 9.37 12.77 -9.66
N THR A 130 10.54 13.30 -9.98
CA THR A 130 11.03 14.56 -9.40
C THR A 130 10.64 15.78 -10.22
N THR A 131 10.25 15.56 -11.49
CA THR A 131 10.09 16.58 -12.54
C THR A 131 11.31 17.47 -12.71
N LEU A 132 12.50 16.93 -12.40
CA LEU A 132 13.79 17.62 -12.47
C LEU A 132 14.79 16.75 -13.25
N PRO A 133 15.71 17.36 -14.01
CA PRO A 133 16.72 16.65 -14.77
C PRO A 133 17.88 16.17 -13.87
N LEU A 134 17.57 15.38 -12.84
CA LEU A 134 18.53 14.85 -11.87
C LEU A 134 19.04 13.48 -12.30
N THR A 135 20.33 13.23 -12.10
CA THR A 135 20.91 11.88 -12.23
C THR A 135 20.69 11.05 -10.96
N ALA A 136 20.89 9.73 -11.06
CA ALA A 136 20.90 8.86 -9.89
C ALA A 136 21.96 9.25 -8.85
N GLU A 137 23.11 9.77 -9.30
CA GLU A 137 24.18 10.22 -8.42
C GLU A 137 23.79 11.51 -7.69
N ASP A 138 23.18 12.47 -8.39
CA ASP A 138 22.70 13.72 -7.77
C ASP A 138 21.71 13.42 -6.64
N VAL A 139 20.76 12.52 -6.90
CA VAL A 139 19.78 12.09 -5.90
C VAL A 139 20.45 11.36 -4.74
N HIS A 140 21.46 10.52 -5.02
CA HIS A 140 22.19 9.79 -3.98
C HIS A 140 22.96 10.74 -3.07
N GLN A 141 23.73 11.67 -3.65
CA GLN A 141 24.53 12.62 -2.90
C GLN A 141 23.65 13.60 -2.11
N LEU A 142 22.55 14.07 -2.69
CA LEU A 142 21.56 14.87 -1.96
C LEU A 142 21.02 14.10 -0.74
N GLY A 143 20.70 12.82 -0.91
CA GLY A 143 20.25 11.96 0.18
C GLY A 143 21.30 11.81 1.29
N LEU A 144 22.58 11.63 0.94
CA LEU A 144 23.67 11.56 1.92
C LEU A 144 23.80 12.88 2.70
N ASN A 145 23.75 14.02 2.02
CA ASN A 145 23.84 15.33 2.64
C ASN A 145 22.66 15.58 3.60
N GLU A 146 21.43 15.22 3.19
CA GLU A 146 20.25 15.36 4.03
C GLU A 146 20.27 14.41 5.24
N VAL A 147 20.77 13.19 5.09
CA VAL A 147 20.98 12.27 6.21
C VAL A 147 21.95 12.87 7.23
N GLU A 148 23.04 13.47 6.77
CA GLU A 148 24.00 14.12 7.66
C GLU A 148 23.39 15.35 8.36
N ARG A 149 22.70 16.22 7.61
CA ARG A 149 22.01 17.40 8.14
C ARG A 149 21.00 17.02 9.23
N ILE A 150 20.11 16.06 8.94
CA ILE A 150 19.08 15.61 9.89
C ILE A 150 19.72 14.96 11.13
N ARG A 151 20.82 14.22 10.98
CA ARG A 151 21.54 13.64 12.13
C ARG A 151 22.12 14.71 13.04
N ARG A 152 22.66 15.80 12.49
CA ARG A 152 23.14 16.94 13.29
C ARG A 152 22.01 17.59 14.06
N GLU A 153 20.89 17.89 13.39
CA GLU A 153 19.70 18.47 14.03
C GLU A 153 19.14 17.58 15.14
N LEU A 154 19.07 16.26 14.93
CA LEU A 154 18.64 15.32 15.97
C LEU A 154 19.60 15.28 17.17
N ALA A 155 20.91 15.41 16.95
CA ALA A 155 21.88 15.48 18.04
C ALA A 155 21.74 16.77 18.86
N GLU A 156 21.40 17.89 18.22
CA GLU A 156 21.07 19.14 18.92
C GLU A 156 19.78 18.99 19.74
N GLN A 157 18.72 18.41 19.16
CA GLN A 157 17.49 18.15 19.89
C GLN A 157 17.71 17.19 21.08
N GLN A 158 18.54 16.16 20.92
CA GLN A 158 18.92 15.26 22.00
C GLN A 158 19.52 16.02 23.21
N LYS A 159 20.39 17.01 22.94
CA LYS A 159 20.97 17.88 23.99
C LYS A 159 19.91 18.76 24.64
N ILE A 160 19.02 19.37 23.85
CA ILE A 160 17.96 20.26 24.35
C ILE A 160 17.02 19.51 25.29
N VAL A 161 16.65 18.26 24.96
CA VAL A 161 15.79 17.43 25.83
C VAL A 161 16.56 16.77 26.98
N GLY A 162 17.86 17.06 27.11
CA GLY A 162 18.71 16.58 28.21
C GLY A 162 18.99 15.08 28.20
N PHE A 163 18.84 14.38 27.07
CA PHE A 163 19.07 12.95 27.00
C PHE A 163 20.58 12.63 27.01
N GLN A 164 21.02 11.85 28.00
CA GLN A 164 22.39 11.40 28.14
C GLN A 164 22.59 10.06 27.41
N GLY A 165 23.63 9.97 26.58
CA GLY A 165 23.96 8.76 25.84
C GLY A 165 24.23 9.00 24.35
N SER A 166 24.45 7.91 23.63
CA SER A 166 24.65 7.91 22.17
C SER A 166 23.34 8.13 21.40
N ALA A 167 23.45 8.54 20.14
CA ALA A 167 22.29 8.65 19.24
C ALA A 167 21.55 7.30 19.10
N LYS A 168 22.26 6.17 19.12
CA LYS A 168 21.67 4.83 19.07
C LYS A 168 20.80 4.57 20.30
N GLU A 169 21.27 4.94 21.48
CA GLU A 169 20.51 4.83 22.73
C GLU A 169 19.32 5.78 22.73
N PHE A 170 19.47 6.99 22.20
CA PHE A 170 18.36 7.93 22.05
C PHE A 170 17.26 7.38 21.14
N TYR A 171 17.61 6.79 19.99
CA TYR A 171 16.63 6.15 19.10
C TYR A 171 15.96 4.93 19.76
N ALA A 172 16.74 4.10 20.46
CA ALA A 172 16.20 2.96 21.19
C ALA A 172 15.20 3.43 22.25
N PHE A 173 15.55 4.48 23.00
CA PHE A 173 14.71 5.10 24.00
C PHE A 173 13.40 5.65 23.42
N LEU A 174 13.46 6.41 22.32
CA LEU A 174 12.27 6.94 21.64
C LEU A 174 11.35 5.81 21.15
N ARG A 175 11.94 4.71 20.67
CA ARG A 175 11.19 3.56 20.13
C ARG A 175 10.56 2.69 21.22
N SER A 176 11.24 2.47 22.35
CA SER A 176 10.83 1.48 23.34
C SER A 176 10.22 2.07 24.61
N SER A 177 10.40 3.37 24.88
CA SER A 177 9.87 3.95 26.11
C SER A 177 8.34 3.92 26.11
N PRO A 178 7.68 3.32 27.13
CA PRO A 178 6.23 3.26 27.22
C PRO A 178 5.54 4.63 27.20
N ARG A 179 6.26 5.71 27.52
CA ARG A 179 5.75 7.08 27.48
C ARG A 179 5.38 7.55 26.07
N PHE A 180 6.02 6.99 25.04
CA PHE A 180 5.79 7.32 23.63
C PHE A 180 4.88 6.31 22.93
N GLN A 181 4.41 5.29 23.64
CA GLN A 181 3.58 4.23 23.08
C GLN A 181 2.11 4.50 23.43
N PRO A 182 1.19 4.48 22.45
CA PRO A 182 -0.24 4.54 22.71
C PRO A 182 -0.67 3.38 23.61
N LYS A 183 -1.53 3.65 24.61
CA LYS A 183 -1.99 2.63 25.56
C LYS A 183 -3.00 1.64 24.96
N SER A 184 -3.63 1.99 23.85
CA SER A 184 -4.62 1.16 23.16
C SER A 184 -4.84 1.70 21.73
N ALA A 185 -5.51 0.90 20.89
CA ALA A 185 -5.94 1.34 19.55
C ALA A 185 -6.86 2.58 19.61
N VAL A 186 -7.68 2.69 20.67
CA VAL A 186 -8.53 3.86 20.92
C VAL A 186 -7.68 5.10 21.23
N ALA A 187 -6.67 4.95 22.11
CA ALA A 187 -5.76 6.05 22.43
C ALA A 187 -4.96 6.52 21.20
N LEU A 188 -4.55 5.60 20.32
CA LEU A 188 -3.89 5.93 19.06
C LEU A 188 -4.82 6.73 18.13
N ARG A 189 -6.05 6.25 17.92
CA ARG A 189 -7.08 6.95 17.14
C ARG A 189 -7.29 8.37 17.65
N ASP A 190 -7.51 8.51 18.95
CA ASP A 190 -7.84 9.79 19.58
C ASP A 190 -6.65 10.74 19.52
N GLY A 191 -5.41 10.22 19.59
CA GLY A 191 -4.18 10.98 19.35
C GLY A 191 -4.15 11.60 17.94
N TYR A 192 -4.45 10.81 16.90
CA TYR A 192 -4.53 11.32 15.54
C TYR A 192 -5.64 12.36 15.36
N LEU A 193 -6.83 12.12 15.92
CA LEU A 193 -7.95 13.07 15.84
C LEU A 193 -7.64 14.38 16.58
N ALA A 194 -6.93 14.31 17.71
CA ALA A 194 -6.48 15.50 18.44
C ALA A 194 -5.46 16.32 17.64
N ILE A 195 -4.53 15.66 16.93
CA ILE A 195 -3.59 16.34 16.02
C ILE A 195 -4.34 16.99 14.87
N LYS A 196 -5.28 16.28 14.23
CA LYS A 196 -6.14 16.83 13.17
C LYS A 196 -6.83 18.11 13.63
N ALA A 197 -7.48 18.08 14.80
CA ALA A 197 -8.18 19.25 15.33
C ALA A 197 -7.24 20.44 15.60
N LYS A 198 -6.01 20.19 16.06
CA LYS A 198 -5.00 21.25 16.25
C LYS A 198 -4.56 21.85 14.90
N VAL A 199 -4.29 21.00 13.91
CA VAL A 199 -3.86 21.42 12.58
C VAL A 199 -4.97 22.21 11.89
N GLU A 200 -6.21 21.73 11.89
CA GLU A 200 -7.36 22.39 11.26
C GLU A 200 -7.60 23.81 11.78
N LYS A 201 -7.32 24.08 13.06
CA LYS A 201 -7.41 25.42 13.64
C LYS A 201 -6.34 26.39 13.10
N ARG A 202 -5.16 25.88 12.73
CA ARG A 202 -4.02 26.70 12.29
C ARG A 202 -3.89 26.80 10.78
N ILE A 203 -4.47 25.89 10.00
CA ILE A 203 -4.47 25.97 8.52
C ILE A 203 -4.92 27.35 8.01
N PRO A 204 -5.99 27.98 8.53
CA PRO A 204 -6.41 29.32 8.08
C PRO A 204 -5.38 30.43 8.31
N GLU A 205 -4.40 30.22 9.20
CA GLU A 205 -3.31 31.18 9.43
C GLU A 205 -2.32 31.21 8.25
N GLN A 206 -2.29 30.16 7.42
CA GLN A 206 -1.29 29.96 6.35
C GLN A 206 -1.90 29.81 4.95
N PHE A 207 -3.18 29.42 4.85
CA PHE A 207 -3.83 29.12 3.58
C PHE A 207 -5.19 29.83 3.46
N ALA A 208 -5.40 30.49 2.33
CA ALA A 208 -6.67 31.14 1.99
C ALA A 208 -7.66 30.21 1.25
N LEU A 209 -7.17 29.10 0.69
CA LEU A 209 -7.96 28.15 -0.09
C LEU A 209 -8.03 26.81 0.61
N PHE A 210 -9.25 26.28 0.72
CA PHE A 210 -9.52 25.02 1.40
C PHE A 210 -10.12 24.00 0.43
N PRO A 211 -9.72 22.72 0.53
CA PRO A 211 -10.36 21.68 -0.24
C PRO A 211 -11.82 21.52 0.21
N ARG A 212 -12.72 21.31 -0.76
CA ARG A 212 -14.13 20.94 -0.46
C ARG A 212 -14.24 19.54 0.12
N THR A 213 -13.29 18.67 -0.24
CA THR A 213 -13.24 17.27 0.16
C THR A 213 -12.82 17.16 1.64
N PRO A 214 -13.65 16.55 2.50
CA PRO A 214 -13.30 16.37 3.90
C PRO A 214 -12.16 15.35 4.06
N LEU A 215 -11.38 15.52 5.13
CA LEU A 215 -10.37 14.56 5.57
C LEU A 215 -10.93 13.68 6.69
N GLU A 216 -10.85 12.38 6.51
CA GLU A 216 -11.08 11.39 7.55
C GLU A 216 -9.79 10.69 7.96
N ILE A 217 -9.77 10.22 9.20
CA ILE A 217 -8.68 9.40 9.75
C ILE A 217 -9.28 8.06 10.17
N ARG A 218 -8.75 6.97 9.62
CA ARG A 218 -9.25 5.61 9.86
C ARG A 218 -8.10 4.65 10.17
N PRO A 219 -8.31 3.58 10.96
CA PRO A 219 -7.34 2.51 11.05
C PRO A 219 -7.28 1.74 9.72
N VAL A 220 -6.12 1.19 9.39
CA VAL A 220 -5.97 0.23 8.29
C VAL A 220 -6.93 -0.95 8.51
N PRO A 221 -7.65 -1.41 7.47
CA PRO A 221 -8.49 -2.59 7.61
C PRO A 221 -7.66 -3.83 7.99
N ALA A 222 -8.19 -4.66 8.91
CA ALA A 222 -7.49 -5.83 9.47
C ALA A 222 -6.90 -6.80 8.42
N TYR A 223 -7.51 -6.91 7.24
CA TYR A 223 -7.03 -7.79 6.17
C TYR A 223 -5.76 -7.26 5.45
N GLN A 224 -5.41 -5.99 5.64
CA GLN A 224 -4.20 -5.35 5.09
C GLN A 224 -3.16 -5.02 6.16
N GLU A 225 -3.53 -5.01 7.43
CA GLU A 225 -2.72 -4.54 8.57
C GLU A 225 -1.28 -5.10 8.57
N LYS A 226 -1.11 -6.41 8.35
CA LYS A 226 0.21 -7.07 8.38
C LYS A 226 1.16 -6.64 7.25
N THR A 227 0.64 -6.14 6.13
CA THR A 227 1.42 -5.79 4.94
C THR A 227 1.33 -4.32 4.56
N ALA A 228 0.47 -3.55 5.24
CA ALA A 228 0.31 -2.12 5.02
C ALA A 228 1.47 -1.31 5.64
N ALA A 229 1.74 -0.15 5.06
CA ALA A 229 2.65 0.84 5.65
C ALA A 229 2.10 1.39 6.98
N GLY A 230 2.96 2.02 7.79
CA GLY A 230 2.56 2.65 9.05
C GLY A 230 1.49 3.75 8.91
N GLY A 231 1.38 4.34 7.71
CA GLY A 231 0.23 5.12 7.30
C GLY A 231 0.25 5.42 5.80
N PHE A 232 -0.91 5.72 5.23
CA PHE A 232 -1.05 6.10 3.83
C PHE A 232 -2.30 6.96 3.62
N TYR A 233 -2.35 7.72 2.53
CA TYR A 233 -3.49 8.57 2.20
C TYR A 233 -4.16 8.09 0.91
N ASN A 234 -5.48 7.91 0.98
CA ASN A 234 -6.33 7.69 -0.18
C ASN A 234 -7.02 9.02 -0.55
N PRO A 235 -6.82 9.55 -1.77
CA PRO A 235 -7.46 10.79 -2.17
C PRO A 235 -8.98 10.63 -2.27
N GLY A 236 -9.68 11.67 -1.83
CA GLY A 236 -11.12 11.78 -2.03
C GLY A 236 -11.45 12.16 -3.47
N THR A 237 -12.74 12.25 -3.76
CA THR A 237 -13.20 12.71 -5.08
C THR A 237 -13.22 14.24 -5.12
N ALA A 238 -12.98 14.81 -6.31
CA ALA A 238 -12.97 16.26 -6.52
C ALA A 238 -14.34 16.92 -6.23
N ASP A 239 -15.42 16.16 -6.41
CA ASP A 239 -16.80 16.58 -6.10
C ASP A 239 -17.15 16.49 -4.60
N GLY A 240 -16.24 15.99 -3.76
CA GLY A 240 -16.42 15.86 -2.32
C GLY A 240 -17.34 14.70 -1.90
N THR A 241 -17.90 13.91 -2.82
CA THR A 241 -18.79 12.79 -2.49
C THR A 241 -18.08 11.67 -1.74
N ARG A 242 -16.76 11.54 -1.92
CA ARG A 242 -15.89 10.66 -1.14
C ARG A 242 -14.81 11.47 -0.41
N PRO A 243 -14.67 11.31 0.91
CA PRO A 243 -13.61 11.96 1.68
C PRO A 243 -12.23 11.47 1.23
N GLY A 244 -11.23 12.32 1.44
CA GLY A 244 -9.86 11.86 1.54
C GLY A 244 -9.67 11.13 2.86
N VAL A 245 -8.98 10.00 2.85
CA VAL A 245 -8.82 9.18 4.06
C VAL A 245 -7.34 8.95 4.32
N PHE A 246 -6.86 9.46 5.45
CA PHE A 246 -5.58 9.04 6.01
C PHE A 246 -5.80 7.77 6.85
N TYR A 247 -5.10 6.71 6.46
CA TYR A 247 -5.06 5.45 7.17
C TYR A 247 -3.82 5.37 8.05
N TYR A 248 -3.99 4.96 9.30
CA TYR A 248 -2.90 4.63 10.22
C TYR A 248 -2.93 3.13 10.55
N ASN A 249 -1.76 2.53 10.69
CA ASN A 249 -1.59 1.13 11.06
C ASN A 249 -1.19 1.05 12.53
#